data_AF-D4AT35-F1
#
_entry.id   AF-D4AT35-F1
#
_cell.length_a   1.000
_cell.length_b   1.000
_cell.length_c   1.000
_cell.angle_alpha   90.00
_cell.angle_beta   90.00
_cell.angle_gamma   90.00
#
_symmetry.space_group_name_H-M   'P 1'
#
loop_
_entity.id
_entity.type
_entity.pdbx_description
1 polymer ?
#
loop_
_entity_poly.entity_id
_entity_poly.type
_entity_poly.pdbx_seq_one_letter_code
_entity_poly.pdbx_strand_id
1 'polypeptide(L)'
;MDFFGNGSFYLLDAPGHAEGHLCALARTTADPPSFIFMGADTCHHPGVLRPSSYLPLPVSVKQSEDKSTDHRVLVRDYARARCPTKSIFEVSHGFLFPDRDAAMETVGKVQEFDALDNVFVIISHDVSLSGVIPLFPQKINNWKTDDLKGKTKWRFCGY
;
A
#
# COMPACT_ATOMS: atom_id res chain seq x y z
N MET A 1 -13.64 4.33 -13.58
CA MET A 1 -14.15 5.47 -14.38
C MET A 1 -13.12 6.60 -14.37
N ASP A 2 -12.76 7.18 -15.52
CA ASP A 2 -12.03 8.47 -15.58
C ASP A 2 -13.01 9.59 -15.22
N PHE A 3 -12.84 10.20 -14.06
CA PHE A 3 -13.83 11.09 -13.47
C PHE A 3 -13.86 12.45 -14.16
N PHE A 4 -12.70 12.97 -14.58
CA PHE A 4 -12.59 14.27 -15.25
C PHE A 4 -12.52 14.16 -16.78
N GLY A 5 -12.40 12.94 -17.33
CA GLY A 5 -12.31 12.70 -18.77
C GLY A 5 -10.99 13.13 -19.41
N ASN A 6 -9.96 13.42 -18.60
CA ASN A 6 -8.64 13.86 -19.06
C ASN A 6 -7.50 12.95 -18.55
N GLY A 7 -7.86 11.80 -17.98
CA GLY A 7 -6.96 10.80 -17.41
C GLY A 7 -6.21 11.24 -16.15
N SER A 8 -6.62 12.34 -15.50
CA SER A 8 -5.95 12.83 -14.29
C SER A 8 -6.42 12.14 -13.01
N PHE A 9 -7.65 11.61 -13.00
CA PHE A 9 -8.24 11.02 -11.80
C PHE A 9 -9.24 9.94 -12.16
N TYR A 10 -9.03 8.74 -11.62
CA TYR A 10 -9.91 7.60 -11.82
C TYR A 10 -10.56 7.20 -10.49
N LEU A 11 -11.88 6.96 -10.52
CA LEU A 11 -12.59 6.21 -9.48
C LEU A 11 -12.58 4.73 -9.83
N LEU A 12 -12.23 3.90 -8.87
CA LEU A 12 -12.06 2.45 -9.03
C LEU A 12 -13.03 1.74 -8.09
N ASP A 13 -13.85 0.85 -8.64
CA ASP A 13 -14.69 -0.02 -7.83
C ASP A 13 -13.80 -0.96 -7.00
N ALA A 14 -14.05 -1.02 -5.70
CA ALA A 14 -13.21 -1.71 -4.74
C ALA A 14 -14.07 -2.43 -3.68
N PRO A 15 -14.91 -3.39 -4.09
CA PRO A 15 -15.87 -4.02 -3.20
C PRO A 15 -15.20 -4.79 -2.06
N GLY A 16 -15.98 -5.01 -1.01
CA GLY A 16 -15.66 -5.93 0.07
C GLY A 16 -15.61 -5.30 1.46
N HIS A 17 -15.01 -4.12 1.59
CA HIS A 17 -15.00 -3.37 2.86
C HIS A 17 -16.38 -2.82 3.22
N ALA A 18 -17.05 -2.21 2.25
CA ALA A 18 -18.41 -1.70 2.38
C ALA A 18 -19.09 -1.67 1.01
N GLU A 19 -20.43 -1.64 1.01
CA GLU A 19 -21.18 -1.38 -0.22
C GLU A 19 -20.80 0.00 -0.78
N GLY A 20 -20.47 0.05 -2.07
CA GLY A 20 -20.01 1.28 -2.73
C GLY A 20 -18.63 1.76 -2.30
N HIS A 21 -17.81 0.91 -1.67
CA HIS A 21 -16.41 1.26 -1.38
C HIS A 21 -15.62 1.48 -2.68
N LEU A 22 -14.90 2.60 -2.76
CA LEU A 22 -14.14 3.02 -3.93
C LEU A 22 -12.69 3.30 -3.55
N CYS A 23 -11.78 2.98 -4.47
CA CYS A 23 -10.43 3.51 -4.49
C CYS A 23 -10.32 4.62 -5.53
N ALA A 24 -9.21 5.35 -5.49
CA ALA A 24 -8.90 6.35 -6.50
C ALA A 24 -7.47 6.24 -7.01
N LEU A 25 -7.26 6.58 -8.29
CA LEU A 25 -5.95 6.67 -8.92
C LEU A 25 -5.77 8.08 -9.49
N ALA A 26 -4.86 8.85 -8.91
CA ALA A 26 -4.59 10.23 -9.31
C ALA A 26 -3.24 10.34 -10.02
N ARG A 27 -3.22 10.90 -11.22
CA ARG A 27 -1.99 11.21 -11.94
C ARG A 27 -1.31 12.41 -11.29
N THR A 28 -0.07 12.23 -10.83
CA THR A 28 0.70 13.29 -10.15
C THR A 28 1.68 14.01 -11.08
N THR A 29 2.18 13.30 -12.08
CA THR A 29 3.12 13.79 -13.11
C THR A 29 2.66 13.25 -14.47
N ALA A 30 2.78 14.07 -15.52
CA ALA A 30 2.30 13.72 -16.87
C ALA A 30 3.33 12.95 -17.70
N ASP A 31 4.61 13.33 -17.62
CA ASP A 31 5.68 12.76 -18.46
C ASP A 31 7.02 12.63 -17.71
N PRO A 32 7.54 11.41 -17.48
CA PRO A 32 6.81 10.15 -17.62
C PRO A 32 5.66 10.09 -16.58
N PRO A 33 4.53 9.45 -16.90
CA PRO A 33 3.37 9.48 -16.03
C PRO A 33 3.62 8.71 -14.74
N SER A 34 3.24 9.33 -13.61
CA SER A 34 3.25 8.70 -12.29
C SER A 34 1.94 8.96 -11.56
N PHE A 35 1.55 8.03 -10.70
CA PHE A 35 0.25 8.03 -10.05
C PHE A 35 0.35 7.77 -8.56
N ILE A 36 -0.59 8.29 -7.80
CA ILE A 36 -0.88 7.85 -6.45
C ILE A 36 -2.19 7.06 -6.47
N PHE A 37 -2.15 5.85 -5.93
CA PHE A 37 -3.32 5.03 -5.67
C PHE A 37 -3.75 5.25 -4.23
N MET A 38 -4.94 5.81 -4.04
CA MET A 38 -5.57 6.03 -2.75
C MET A 38 -6.51 4.85 -2.48
N GLY A 39 -6.05 3.92 -1.66
CA GLY A 39 -6.70 2.64 -1.42
C GLY A 39 -7.77 2.65 -0.33
N ALA A 40 -8.01 3.80 0.31
CA ALA A 40 -8.95 3.95 1.41
C ALA A 40 -8.84 2.78 2.41
N ASP A 41 -9.95 2.07 2.65
CA ASP A 41 -10.06 1.00 3.63
C ASP A 41 -10.07 -0.39 2.97
N THR A 42 -9.45 -0.52 1.78
CA THR A 42 -9.17 -1.83 1.15
C THR A 42 -8.47 -2.77 2.12
N CYS A 43 -7.58 -2.23 2.96
CA CYS A 43 -7.03 -2.93 4.10
C CYS A 43 -6.53 -1.94 5.16
N HIS A 44 -6.36 -2.41 6.39
CA HIS A 44 -5.96 -1.57 7.54
C HIS A 44 -4.47 -1.68 7.89
N HIS A 45 -3.72 -2.57 7.24
CA HIS A 45 -2.31 -2.77 7.51
C HIS A 45 -1.55 -3.10 6.22
N PRO A 46 -0.39 -2.48 5.93
CA PRO A 46 0.37 -2.71 4.69
C PRO A 46 0.78 -4.17 4.49
N GLY A 47 0.93 -4.92 5.59
CA GLY A 47 1.16 -6.37 5.59
C GLY A 47 0.08 -7.21 4.90
N VAL A 48 -1.09 -6.64 4.59
CA VAL A 48 -2.12 -7.28 3.75
C VAL A 48 -1.76 -7.16 2.26
N LEU A 49 -1.10 -6.07 1.86
CA LEU A 49 -0.64 -5.86 0.48
C LEU A 49 0.75 -6.45 0.24
N ARG A 50 1.63 -6.42 1.24
CA ARG A 50 3.06 -6.71 1.08
C ARG A 50 3.55 -7.73 2.13
N PRO A 51 4.43 -8.68 1.75
CA PRO A 51 4.91 -8.91 0.39
C PRO A 51 3.84 -9.58 -0.49
N SER A 52 4.08 -9.62 -1.79
CA SER A 52 3.19 -10.27 -2.77
C SER A 52 4.00 -11.03 -3.83
N SER A 53 3.33 -11.77 -4.71
CA SER A 53 3.98 -12.42 -5.85
C SER A 53 4.65 -11.43 -6.80
N TYR A 54 4.13 -10.21 -6.88
CA TYR A 54 4.65 -9.13 -7.71
C TYR A 54 5.72 -8.29 -7.00
N LEU A 55 5.66 -8.22 -5.67
CA LEU A 55 6.61 -7.48 -4.85
C LEU A 55 7.10 -8.32 -3.65
N PRO A 56 8.08 -9.22 -3.88
CA PRO A 56 8.61 -10.08 -2.84
C PRO A 56 9.36 -9.31 -1.76
N LEU A 57 9.43 -9.89 -0.57
CA LEU A 57 10.25 -9.37 0.53
C LEU A 57 11.74 -9.43 0.12
N PRO A 58 12.50 -8.33 0.25
CA PRO A 58 13.92 -8.32 -0.09
C PRO A 58 14.75 -9.25 0.82
N VAL A 59 15.64 -10.04 0.19
CA VAL A 59 16.51 -11.03 0.84
C VAL A 59 17.58 -10.39 1.74
N SER A 60 17.88 -9.11 1.56
CA SER A 60 18.90 -8.40 2.33
C SER A 60 18.49 -6.96 2.55
N VAL A 61 18.00 -6.65 3.75
CA VAL A 61 17.91 -5.28 4.23
C VAL A 61 18.72 -5.21 5.51
N LYS A 62 19.64 -4.25 5.56
CA LYS A 62 20.46 -3.96 6.73
C LYS A 62 19.53 -3.70 7.91
N GLN A 63 19.86 -4.31 9.06
CA GLN A 63 19.14 -4.11 10.31
C GLN A 63 19.12 -2.60 10.62
N SER A 64 17.98 -2.06 11.06
CA SER A 64 18.08 -0.95 12.01
C SER A 64 18.68 -1.54 13.29
N GLU A 65 19.69 -0.90 13.87
CA GLU A 65 20.38 -1.37 15.07
C GLU A 65 19.51 -1.32 16.34
N ASP A 66 18.23 -0.97 16.19
CA ASP A 66 17.31 -0.80 17.29
C ASP A 66 16.73 -2.16 17.70
N LYS A 67 17.35 -2.78 18.72
CA LYS A 67 16.91 -4.02 19.37
C LYS A 67 15.66 -3.80 20.24
N SER A 68 14.71 -3.06 19.72
CA SER A 68 13.43 -2.78 20.37
C SER A 68 12.50 -3.98 20.21
N THR A 69 11.72 -4.29 21.25
CA THR A 69 10.52 -5.14 21.22
C THR A 69 9.38 -4.52 20.39
N ASP A 70 9.73 -3.84 19.30
CA ASP A 70 8.79 -3.18 18.41
C ASP A 70 8.01 -4.23 17.63
N HIS A 71 6.69 -4.12 17.63
CA HIS A 71 5.79 -4.95 16.83
C HIS A 71 6.24 -5.06 15.37
N ARG A 72 6.88 -4.02 14.82
CA ARG A 72 7.43 -4.02 13.45
C ARG A 72 8.54 -5.05 13.22
N VAL A 73 9.40 -5.29 14.21
CA VAL A 73 10.48 -6.30 14.13
C VAL A 73 9.89 -7.71 14.11
N LEU A 74 8.85 -7.96 14.91
CA LEU A 74 8.11 -9.22 14.90
C LEU A 74 7.41 -9.47 13.56
N VAL A 75 6.79 -8.44 12.97
CA VAL A 75 6.16 -8.51 11.64
C VAL A 75 7.18 -8.90 10.57
N ARG A 76 8.39 -8.34 10.63
CA ARG A 76 9.49 -8.69 9.70
C ARG A 76 9.94 -10.13 9.84
N ASP A 77 10.23 -10.55 11.07
CA ASP A 77 10.76 -11.89 11.33
C ASP A 77 9.70 -12.95 10.98
N TYR A 78 8.43 -12.67 11.25
CA TYR A 78 7.29 -13.46 10.77
C TYR A 78 7.21 -13.52 9.24
N ALA A 79 7.36 -12.38 8.54
CA ALA A 79 7.37 -12.34 7.08
C ALA A 79 8.50 -13.19 6.48
N ARG A 80 9.69 -13.15 7.08
CA ARG A 80 10.86 -13.94 6.65
C ARG A 80 10.68 -15.43 6.91
N ALA A 81 10.13 -15.80 8.06
CA ALA A 81 9.91 -17.20 8.43
C ALA A 81 8.83 -17.89 7.58
N ARG A 82 7.96 -17.12 6.93
CA ARG A 82 6.84 -17.63 6.14
C ARG A 82 7.20 -17.74 4.66
N CYS A 83 6.50 -17.02 3.78
CA CYS A 83 6.71 -17.06 2.34
C CYS A 83 6.98 -15.63 1.86
N PRO A 84 8.15 -15.35 1.25
CA PRO A 84 8.55 -13.99 0.89
C PRO A 84 7.68 -13.39 -0.23
N THR A 85 6.76 -14.15 -0.81
CA THR A 85 5.88 -13.74 -1.90
C THR A 85 4.40 -13.76 -1.51
N LYS A 86 4.08 -13.89 -0.21
CA LYS A 86 2.69 -13.89 0.29
C LYS A 86 2.50 -12.84 1.37
N SER A 87 1.32 -12.23 1.37
CA SER A 87 0.93 -11.25 2.38
C SER A 87 1.13 -11.81 3.78
N ILE A 88 1.56 -10.95 4.69
CA ILE A 88 1.75 -11.28 6.11
C ILE A 88 0.38 -11.55 6.75
N PHE A 89 -0.58 -10.70 6.41
CA PHE A 89 -1.93 -10.70 6.93
C PHE A 89 -2.95 -10.85 5.80
N GLU A 90 -4.16 -11.20 6.18
CA GLU A 90 -5.35 -11.14 5.33
C GLU A 90 -6.32 -10.14 5.95
N VAL A 91 -7.32 -9.69 5.19
CA VAL A 91 -8.38 -8.84 5.75
C VAL A 91 -9.13 -9.59 6.85
N SER A 92 -9.55 -8.85 7.88
CA SER A 92 -10.24 -9.42 9.03
C SER A 92 -11.59 -10.02 8.64
N HIS A 93 -11.99 -11.08 9.33
CA HIS A 93 -13.35 -11.58 9.23
C HIS A 93 -14.31 -10.68 10.03
N GLY A 94 -15.54 -10.52 9.54
CA GLY A 94 -16.61 -9.86 10.28
C GLY A 94 -17.04 -8.53 9.69
N PHE A 95 -17.64 -7.68 10.52
CA PHE A 95 -18.39 -6.49 10.07
C PHE A 95 -17.57 -5.48 9.26
N LEU A 96 -16.25 -5.43 9.43
CA LEU A 96 -15.37 -4.54 8.66
C LEU A 96 -15.15 -4.97 7.20
N PHE A 97 -15.45 -6.23 6.87
CA PHE A 97 -15.39 -6.79 5.52
C PHE A 97 -16.58 -7.73 5.33
N PRO A 98 -17.79 -7.19 5.17
CA PRO A 98 -19.01 -7.98 5.04
C PRO A 98 -18.97 -8.93 3.84
N ASP A 99 -18.27 -8.55 2.76
CA ASP A 99 -17.94 -9.44 1.64
C ASP A 99 -16.42 -9.63 1.58
N ARG A 100 -15.96 -10.63 2.33
CA ARG A 100 -14.53 -10.92 2.46
C ARG A 100 -13.90 -11.41 1.17
N ASP A 101 -14.62 -12.18 0.37
CA ASP A 101 -14.08 -12.75 -0.86
C ASP A 101 -13.85 -11.64 -1.89
N ALA A 102 -14.82 -10.73 -2.04
CA ALA A 102 -14.64 -9.52 -2.85
C ALA A 102 -13.51 -8.64 -2.30
N ALA A 103 -13.38 -8.51 -0.97
CA ALA A 103 -12.29 -7.73 -0.37
C ALA A 103 -10.92 -8.32 -0.70
N MET A 104 -10.76 -9.64 -0.63
CA MET A 104 -9.51 -10.31 -0.99
C MET A 104 -9.20 -10.23 -2.49
N GLU A 105 -10.23 -10.24 -3.35
CA GLU A 105 -10.06 -9.98 -4.79
C GLU A 105 -9.59 -8.54 -5.04
N THR A 106 -10.21 -7.57 -4.37
CA THR A 106 -9.78 -6.16 -4.41
C THR A 106 -8.34 -6.01 -3.94
N VAL A 107 -7.95 -6.64 -2.83
CA VAL A 107 -6.55 -6.68 -2.35
C VAL A 107 -5.61 -7.19 -3.44
N GLY A 108 -5.94 -8.30 -4.10
CA GLY A 108 -5.13 -8.86 -5.19
C GLY A 108 -4.90 -7.86 -6.33
N LYS A 109 -5.95 -7.13 -6.74
CA LYS A 109 -5.84 -6.08 -7.77
C LYS A 109 -4.96 -4.92 -7.29
N VAL A 110 -5.07 -4.51 -6.02
CA VAL A 110 -4.23 -3.46 -5.45
C VAL A 110 -2.75 -3.89 -5.38
N GLN A 111 -2.46 -5.16 -5.14
CA GLN A 111 -1.09 -5.69 -5.16
C GLN A 111 -0.41 -5.53 -6.52
N GLU A 112 -1.16 -5.62 -7.63
CA GLU A 112 -0.63 -5.36 -8.97
C GLU A 112 -0.22 -3.89 -9.13
N PHE A 113 -1.08 -2.95 -8.74
CA PHE A 113 -0.74 -1.52 -8.73
C PHE A 113 0.46 -1.23 -7.83
N ASP A 114 0.51 -1.87 -6.65
CA ASP A 114 1.57 -1.67 -5.69
C ASP A 114 2.95 -2.11 -6.20
N ALA A 115 3.00 -3.07 -7.12
CA ALA A 115 4.24 -3.51 -7.74
C ALA A 115 4.77 -2.53 -8.80
N LEU A 116 3.92 -1.69 -9.39
CA LEU A 116 4.33 -0.78 -10.48
C LEU A 116 5.23 0.36 -9.99
N ASP A 117 6.40 0.54 -10.61
CA ASP A 117 7.35 1.60 -10.20
C ASP A 117 6.81 3.03 -10.35
N ASN A 118 5.79 3.24 -11.18
CA ASN A 118 5.15 4.53 -11.39
C ASN A 118 3.82 4.70 -10.63
N VAL A 119 3.49 3.83 -9.68
CA VAL A 119 2.32 3.97 -8.81
C VAL A 119 2.72 3.90 -7.34
N PHE A 120 2.31 4.89 -6.55
CA PHE A 120 2.48 4.88 -5.09
C PHE A 120 1.15 4.60 -4.39
N VAL A 121 1.03 3.42 -3.79
CA VAL A 121 -0.18 3.00 -3.05
C VAL A 121 -0.13 3.52 -1.62
N ILE A 122 -1.19 4.22 -1.23
CA ILE A 122 -1.43 4.75 0.12
C ILE A 122 -2.79 4.25 0.61
N ILE A 123 -2.84 3.65 1.81
CA ILE A 123 -4.07 3.21 2.48
C ILE A 123 -4.32 4.07 3.73
N SER A 124 -5.58 4.22 4.16
CA SER A 124 -5.98 5.15 5.23
C SER A 124 -5.22 4.94 6.54
N HIS A 125 -4.95 3.67 6.88
CA HIS A 125 -4.41 3.27 8.18
C HIS A 125 -2.92 2.90 8.14
N ASP A 126 -2.18 3.31 7.10
CA ASP A 126 -0.73 3.11 7.04
C ASP A 126 0.03 4.09 7.94
N VAL A 127 0.14 3.73 9.22
CA VAL A 127 0.92 4.47 10.21
C VAL A 127 2.42 4.54 9.89
N SER A 128 2.92 3.72 8.96
CA SER A 128 4.32 3.74 8.57
C SER A 128 4.68 4.95 7.71
N LEU A 129 3.70 5.59 7.06
CA LEU A 129 3.90 6.82 6.27
C LEU A 129 4.10 8.07 7.14
N SER A 130 3.62 8.03 8.39
CA SER A 130 3.68 9.17 9.30
C SER A 130 5.13 9.62 9.55
N GLY A 131 5.35 10.93 9.44
CA GLY A 131 6.67 11.56 9.58
C GLY A 131 7.61 11.37 8.37
N VAL A 132 7.17 10.71 7.29
CA VAL A 132 7.96 10.51 6.07
C VAL A 132 7.35 11.23 4.87
N ILE A 133 6.03 11.14 4.70
CA ILE A 133 5.35 11.84 3.61
C ILE A 133 5.04 13.29 4.00
N PRO A 134 5.18 14.27 3.08
CA PRO A 134 4.68 15.62 3.29
C PRO A 134 3.17 15.62 3.53
N LEU A 135 2.71 16.44 4.47
CA LEU A 135 1.29 16.64 4.76
C LEU A 135 0.84 18.01 4.25
N PHE A 136 -0.47 18.28 4.28
CA PHE A 136 -0.98 19.60 3.92
C PHE A 136 -0.32 20.71 4.77
N PRO A 137 0.06 21.87 4.19
CA PRO A 137 -0.21 22.34 2.82
C PRO A 137 0.82 21.91 1.76
N GLN A 138 1.79 21.08 2.11
CA GLN A 138 2.76 20.57 1.14
C GLN A 138 2.10 19.57 0.18
N LYS A 139 2.69 19.46 -1.02
CA LYS A 139 2.23 18.54 -2.07
C LYS A 139 3.14 17.32 -2.13
N ILE A 140 2.58 16.21 -2.61
CA ILE A 140 3.31 14.95 -2.84
C ILE A 140 3.35 14.57 -4.33
N ASN A 141 3.15 15.52 -5.24
CA ASN A 141 3.17 15.25 -6.69
C ASN A 141 4.50 14.64 -7.14
N ASN A 142 5.60 15.06 -6.52
CA ASN A 142 6.97 14.64 -6.80
C ASN A 142 7.38 13.37 -6.05
N TRP A 143 6.44 12.59 -5.49
CA TRP A 143 6.73 11.40 -4.69
C TRP A 143 7.74 10.44 -5.33
N LYS A 144 7.73 10.36 -6.67
CA LYS A 144 8.59 9.46 -7.44
C LYS A 144 10.03 9.95 -7.49
N THR A 145 10.25 11.25 -7.77
CA THR A 145 11.60 11.84 -7.75
C THR A 145 12.16 11.92 -6.34
N ASP A 146 11.28 12.07 -5.35
CA ASP A 146 11.65 12.15 -3.93
C ASP A 146 11.83 10.77 -3.28
N ASP A 147 11.63 9.69 -4.05
CA ASP A 147 11.68 8.28 -3.63
C ASP A 147 10.82 7.97 -2.39
N LEU A 148 9.65 8.60 -2.28
CA LEU A 148 8.75 8.36 -1.14
C LEU A 148 8.27 6.91 -1.10
N LYS A 149 7.99 6.30 -2.26
CA LYS A 149 7.63 4.88 -2.35
C LYS A 149 8.75 4.00 -1.82
N GLY A 150 10.00 4.18 -2.27
CA GLY A 150 11.13 3.36 -1.80
C GLY A 150 11.37 3.48 -0.30
N LYS A 151 11.35 4.71 0.23
CA LYS A 151 11.55 5.02 1.66
C LYS A 151 10.47 4.46 2.59
N THR A 152 9.25 4.29 2.09
CA THR A 152 8.11 3.87 2.92
C THR A 152 7.69 2.42 2.71
N LYS A 153 7.98 1.84 1.54
CA LYS A 153 7.50 0.52 1.08
C LYS A 153 7.51 -0.56 2.15
N TRP A 154 8.59 -0.66 2.92
CA TRP A 154 8.80 -1.71 3.92
C TRP A 154 8.88 -1.20 5.37
N ARG A 155 8.63 0.09 5.62
CA ARG A 155 8.82 0.71 6.95
C ARG A 155 7.93 0.10 8.05
N PHE A 156 6.83 -0.53 7.67
CA PHE A 156 5.98 -1.30 8.58
C PHE A 156 6.64 -2.60 9.12
N CYS A 157 7.72 -3.07 8.47
CA CYS A 157 8.58 -4.17 8.92
C CYS A 157 9.82 -3.69 9.71
N GLY A 158 9.87 -2.43 10.12
CA GLY A 158 10.99 -1.91 10.93
C GLY A 158 12.28 -1.72 10.14
N TYR A 159 12.15 -1.38 8.86
CA TYR A 159 13.23 -0.93 7.99
C TYR A 159 13.31 0.59 7.90
#